data_AF-A0A1S2NTV7-F1
#
_entry.id   AF-A0A1S2NTV7-F1
#
_cell.length_a   1.000
_cell.length_b   1.000
_cell.length_c   1.000
_cell.angle_alpha   90.00
_cell.angle_beta   90.00
_cell.angle_gamma   90.00
#
_symmetry.space_group_name_H-M   'P 1'
#
loop_
_entity.id
_entity.type
_entity.pdbx_description
1 polymer ?
#
loop_
_entity_poly.entity_id
_entity_poly.type
_entity_poly.pdbx_seq_one_letter_code
_entity_poly.pdbx_strand_id
1 'polypeptide(L)'
;MRNAKSAPLPGVFFDYQMAAPSNHKGATPTVWWKFNGGSWQHMIMTWNPATKVSTAQWEGGDAVLGSPPSNTTCRLEMTVDYPSGATRGFYAGTVLAGAKTCESQLLGAFPVSTAYEPR
;
A
#
# COMPACT_ATOMS: atom_id res chain seq x y z
N MET A 1 -34.02 2.53 -14.60
CA MET A 1 -33.87 2.13 -13.19
C MET A 1 -32.67 1.20 -13.07
N ARG A 2 -31.70 1.46 -12.18
CA ARG A 2 -30.71 0.44 -11.81
C ARG A 2 -31.35 -0.45 -10.75
N ASN A 3 -31.68 -1.70 -11.10
CA ASN A 3 -32.11 -2.74 -10.16
C ASN A 3 -30.92 -3.30 -9.36
N ALA A 4 -30.03 -2.43 -8.88
CA ALA A 4 -28.90 -2.83 -8.07
C ALA A 4 -29.15 -2.38 -6.63
N LYS A 5 -29.38 -3.34 -5.73
CA LYS A 5 -29.34 -3.07 -4.29
C LYS A 5 -27.88 -2.82 -3.90
N SER A 6 -27.64 -1.74 -3.17
CA SER A 6 -26.34 -1.43 -2.61
C SER A 6 -25.94 -2.54 -1.64
N ALA A 7 -24.79 -3.16 -1.85
CA ALA A 7 -24.25 -4.21 -0.99
C ALA A 7 -22.82 -3.84 -0.58
N PRO A 8 -22.39 -4.18 0.65
CA PRO A 8 -21.00 -4.03 1.03
C PRO A 8 -20.14 -4.90 0.10
N LEU A 9 -19.00 -4.35 -0.32
CA LEU A 9 -18.04 -5.11 -1.12
C LEU A 9 -17.18 -5.93 -0.14
N PRO A 10 -17.25 -7.27 -0.16
CA PRO A 10 -16.48 -8.08 0.76
C PRO A 10 -15.00 -8.11 0.39
N GLY A 11 -14.15 -8.34 1.40
CA GLY A 11 -12.74 -8.63 1.19
C GLY A 11 -11.96 -7.48 0.58
N VAL A 12 -12.31 -6.23 0.89
CA VAL A 12 -11.52 -5.07 0.48
C VAL A 12 -10.18 -5.12 1.21
N PHE A 13 -9.12 -4.86 0.47
CA PHE A 13 -7.75 -4.78 0.96
C PHE A 13 -7.02 -3.62 0.29
N PHE A 14 -5.83 -3.30 0.78
CA PHE A 14 -4.90 -2.46 0.05
C PHE A 14 -3.48 -2.99 0.14
N ASP A 15 -2.70 -2.68 -0.89
CA ASP A 15 -1.26 -2.88 -0.95
C ASP A 15 -0.57 -1.52 -1.05
N TYR A 16 0.69 -1.48 -0.62
CA TYR A 16 1.56 -0.34 -0.89
C TYR A 16 2.82 -0.81 -1.58
N GLN A 17 3.13 -0.21 -2.72
CA GLN A 17 4.35 -0.46 -3.46
C GLN A 17 5.17 0.82 -3.50
N MET A 18 6.48 0.71 -3.33
CA MET A 18 7.39 1.85 -3.40
C MET A 18 8.71 1.47 -4.04
N ALA A 19 9.01 2.12 -5.15
CA ALA A 19 10.31 2.02 -5.82
C ALA A 19 11.37 2.64 -4.92
N ALA A 20 12.45 1.90 -4.71
CA ALA A 20 13.60 2.43 -3.97
C ALA A 20 14.39 3.40 -4.87
N PRO A 21 15.02 4.45 -4.31
CA PRO A 21 15.93 5.34 -5.04
C PRO A 21 17.25 4.64 -5.44
N SER A 22 17.33 3.32 -5.32
CA SER A 22 18.48 2.46 -5.64
C SER A 22 17.98 1.10 -6.11
N ASN A 23 18.79 0.43 -6.95
CA ASN A 23 18.54 -0.95 -7.37
C ASN A 23 19.00 -1.99 -6.35
N HIS A 24 19.58 -1.57 -5.22
CA HIS A 24 19.99 -2.45 -4.12
C HIS A 24 18.94 -2.43 -3.01
N LYS A 25 18.75 -3.58 -2.35
CA LYS A 25 17.74 -3.77 -1.29
C LYS A 25 17.79 -2.68 -0.22
N GLY A 26 18.98 -2.36 0.30
CA GLY A 26 19.10 -1.47 1.45
C GLY A 26 18.40 -2.03 2.70
N ALA A 27 18.22 -1.20 3.73
CA ALA A 27 17.43 -1.56 4.90
C ALA A 27 15.92 -1.47 4.60
N THR A 28 15.15 -2.44 5.09
CA THR A 28 13.69 -2.50 4.89
C THR A 28 13.00 -1.33 5.61
N PRO A 29 12.22 -0.50 4.91
CA PRO A 29 11.40 0.51 5.55
C PRO A 29 10.19 -0.14 6.23
N THR A 30 9.75 0.48 7.32
CA THR A 30 8.61 0.03 8.12
C THR A 30 7.40 0.86 7.71
N VAL A 31 6.36 0.21 7.18
CA VAL A 31 5.12 0.90 6.81
C VAL A 31 4.09 0.64 7.90
N TRP A 32 3.61 1.72 8.52
CA TRP A 32 2.51 1.66 9.47
C TRP A 32 1.25 2.18 8.83
N TRP A 33 0.13 1.54 9.15
CA TRP A 33 -1.17 1.96 8.67
C TRP A 33 -2.25 1.77 9.72
N LYS A 34 -3.33 2.53 9.61
CA LYS A 34 -4.59 2.30 10.33
C LYS A 34 -5.77 2.70 9.47
N PHE A 35 -6.92 2.09 9.75
CA PHE A 35 -8.14 2.30 8.98
C PHE A 35 -9.28 2.75 9.88
N ASN A 36 -10.02 3.77 9.47
CA ASN A 36 -11.20 4.31 10.17
C ASN A 36 -10.97 4.58 11.67
N GLY A 37 -9.80 5.12 12.03
CA GLY A 37 -9.46 5.44 13.43
C GLY A 37 -9.07 4.22 14.29
N GLY A 38 -8.89 3.04 13.70
CA GLY A 38 -8.38 1.86 14.39
C GLY A 38 -6.92 1.98 14.85
N SER A 39 -6.38 0.89 15.38
CA SER A 39 -5.00 0.82 15.83
C SER A 39 -4.01 0.79 14.65
N TRP A 40 -2.82 1.36 14.88
CA TRP A 40 -1.70 1.24 13.96
C TRP A 40 -1.25 -0.23 13.85
N GLN A 41 -1.07 -0.69 12.61
CA GLN A 41 -0.61 -2.02 12.25
C GLN A 41 0.61 -1.89 11.33
N HIS A 42 1.49 -2.87 11.39
CA HIS A 42 2.65 -2.94 10.53
C HIS A 42 2.32 -3.69 9.24
N MET A 43 2.67 -3.11 8.10
CA MET A 43 2.66 -3.77 6.80
C MET A 43 4.04 -4.35 6.51
N ILE A 44 4.10 -5.66 6.30
CA ILE A 44 5.34 -6.34 5.96
C ILE A 44 5.72 -5.98 4.53
N MET A 45 6.90 -5.38 4.37
CA MET A 45 7.46 -5.00 3.07
C MET A 45 8.45 -6.05 2.57
N THR A 46 8.24 -6.53 1.36
CA THR A 46 9.08 -7.52 0.66
C THR A 46 9.90 -6.83 -0.43
N TRP A 47 11.19 -7.15 -0.51
CA TRP A 47 12.06 -6.62 -1.55
C TRP A 47 11.90 -7.39 -2.86
N ASN A 48 11.62 -6.67 -3.93
CA ASN A 48 11.62 -7.18 -5.29
C ASN A 48 12.76 -6.51 -6.07
N PRO A 49 13.79 -7.26 -6.48
CA PRO A 49 14.89 -6.71 -7.27
C PRO A 49 14.41 -6.28 -8.66
N ALA A 50 15.12 -5.33 -9.26
CA ALA A 50 14.85 -4.90 -10.63
C ALA A 50 14.93 -6.08 -11.60
N THR A 51 14.02 -6.10 -12.58
CA THR A 51 14.06 -7.03 -13.70
C THR A 51 14.31 -6.25 -15.00
N LYS A 52 14.33 -6.94 -16.14
CA LYS A 52 14.42 -6.26 -17.45
C LYS A 52 13.23 -5.33 -17.74
N VAL A 53 12.11 -5.52 -17.03
CA VAL A 53 10.85 -4.80 -17.30
C VAL A 53 10.30 -4.06 -16.07
N SER A 54 10.99 -4.08 -14.93
CA SER A 54 10.55 -3.43 -13.70
C SER A 54 11.72 -2.84 -12.90
N THR A 55 11.46 -1.75 -12.19
CA THR A 55 12.40 -1.16 -11.23
C THR A 55 12.43 -1.98 -9.94
N ALA A 56 13.51 -1.84 -9.17
CA ALA A 56 13.57 -2.45 -7.86
C ALA A 56 12.60 -1.74 -6.89
N GLN A 57 11.85 -2.51 -6.11
CA GLN A 57 10.80 -1.95 -5.27
C GLN A 57 10.56 -2.78 -4.01
N TRP A 58 10.02 -2.11 -3.00
CA TRP A 58 9.40 -2.75 -1.85
C TRP A 58 7.91 -2.89 -2.10
N GLU A 59 7.37 -4.09 -1.85
CA GLU A 59 5.94 -4.39 -1.97
C GLU A 59 5.39 -4.85 -0.63
N GLY A 60 4.35 -4.18 -0.16
CA GLY A 60 3.57 -4.59 1.00
C GLY A 60 2.66 -5.75 0.65
N GLY A 61 2.42 -6.64 1.62
CA GLY A 61 1.36 -7.64 1.50
C GLY A 61 -0.04 -7.07 1.73
N ASP A 62 -1.06 -7.82 1.30
CA ASP A 62 -2.47 -7.46 1.42
C ASP A 62 -2.86 -7.07 2.85
N ALA A 63 -3.15 -5.79 3.06
CA ALA A 63 -3.75 -5.29 4.30
C ALA A 63 -5.27 -5.31 4.20
N VAL A 64 -5.91 -6.25 4.89
CA VAL A 64 -7.37 -6.46 4.83
C VAL A 64 -8.10 -5.33 5.57
N LEU A 65 -8.96 -4.62 4.84
CA LEU A 65 -9.84 -3.56 5.34
C LEU A 65 -11.25 -4.06 5.70
N GLY A 66 -11.58 -5.29 5.30
CA GLY A 66 -12.84 -5.95 5.61
C GLY A 66 -13.92 -5.68 4.56
N SER A 67 -15.12 -5.30 5.00
CA SER A 67 -16.27 -5.04 4.11
C SER A 67 -16.82 -3.64 4.35
N PRO A 68 -16.19 -2.60 3.78
CA PRO A 68 -16.64 -1.22 3.94
C PRO A 68 -18.12 -1.07 3.55
N PRO A 69 -18.92 -0.30 4.32
CA PRO A 69 -20.30 -0.01 3.95
C PRO A 69 -20.36 0.70 2.60
N SER A 70 -21.36 0.35 1.80
CA SER A 70 -21.55 0.99 0.49
C SER A 70 -21.85 2.49 0.63
N ASN A 71 -21.43 3.29 -0.35
CA ASN A 71 -21.66 4.74 -0.40
C ASN A 71 -21.12 5.51 0.83
N THR A 72 -20.06 5.00 1.46
CA THR A 72 -19.43 5.62 2.63
C THR A 72 -17.99 6.00 2.32
N THR A 73 -17.54 7.14 2.82
CA THR A 73 -16.13 7.52 2.79
C THR A 73 -15.40 6.85 3.96
N CYS A 74 -14.35 6.09 3.64
CA CYS A 74 -13.44 5.52 4.63
C CYS A 74 -12.11 6.28 4.64
N ARG A 75 -11.38 6.21 5.75
CA ARG A 75 -10.08 6.86 5.92
C ARG A 75 -8.99 5.82 6.15
N LEU A 76 -8.01 5.82 5.25
CA LEU A 76 -6.72 5.14 5.42
C LEU A 76 -5.68 6.18 5.84
N GLU A 77 -4.96 5.92 6.92
CA GLU A 77 -3.80 6.70 7.34
C GLU A 77 -2.57 5.80 7.26
N MET A 78 -1.46 6.33 6.72
CA MET A 78 -0.22 5.60 6.51
C MET A 78 0.98 6.49 6.87
N THR A 79 2.01 5.89 7.44
CA THR A 79 3.34 6.51 7.63
C THR A 79 4.43 5.51 7.27
N VAL A 80 5.59 6.02 6.87
CA VAL A 80 6.76 5.22 6.50
C VAL A 80 7.93 5.64 7.37
N ASP A 81 8.47 4.69 8.13
CA ASP A 81 9.66 4.90 8.93
C ASP A 81 10.88 4.31 8.20
N TYR A 82 11.91 5.15 8.04
CA TYR A 82 13.16 4.77 7.39
C TYR A 82 14.22 4.46 8.45
N PRO A 83 14.70 3.21 8.56
CA PRO A 83 15.77 2.88 9.48
C PRO A 83 17.12 3.42 9.01
N SER A 84 18.10 3.43 9.93
CA SER A 84 19.50 3.65 9.55
C SER A 84 19.93 2.66 8.47
N GLY A 85 20.63 3.15 7.45
CA GLY A 85 21.03 2.37 6.28
C GLY A 85 19.97 2.26 5.18
N ALA A 86 18.80 2.87 5.33
CA ALA A 86 17.89 3.10 4.22
C ALA A 86 18.56 4.02 3.18
N THR A 87 18.25 3.80 1.89
CA THR A 87 18.82 4.64 0.83
C THR A 87 18.24 6.04 0.91
N ARG A 88 19.08 7.07 0.93
CA ARG A 88 18.64 8.46 0.82
C ARG A 88 17.95 8.70 -0.53
N GLY A 89 16.86 9.45 -0.54
CA GLY A 89 16.25 9.94 -1.77
C GLY A 89 14.73 9.87 -1.78
N PHE A 90 14.18 9.96 -2.99
CA PHE A 90 12.75 9.92 -3.24
C PHE A 90 12.28 8.48 -3.50
N TYR A 91 11.25 8.07 -2.78
CA TYR A 91 10.59 6.77 -2.92
C TYR A 91 9.26 6.99 -3.63
N ALA A 92 9.24 6.71 -4.93
CA ALA A 92 8.02 6.78 -5.73
C ALA A 92 7.11 5.62 -5.32
N GLY A 93 5.93 5.91 -4.78
CA GLY A 93 5.03 4.89 -4.27
C GLY A 93 3.60 5.00 -4.80
N THR A 94 2.88 3.89 -4.68
CA THR A 94 1.48 3.75 -5.10
C THR A 94 0.75 2.89 -4.06
N VAL A 95 -0.41 3.38 -3.61
CA VAL A 95 -1.36 2.55 -2.87
C VAL A 95 -2.34 1.95 -3.87
N LEU A 96 -2.54 0.64 -3.78
CA LEU A 96 -3.45 -0.13 -4.61
C LEU A 96 -4.59 -0.62 -3.72
N ALA A 97 -5.83 -0.23 -4.02
CA ALA A 97 -7.01 -0.74 -3.32
C ALA A 97 -7.64 -1.84 -4.17
N GLY A 98 -7.88 -3.00 -3.56
CA GLY A 98 -8.46 -4.16 -4.20
C GLY A 98 -9.64 -4.74 -3.43
N ALA A 99 -10.39 -5.63 -4.06
CA ALA A 99 -11.34 -6.51 -3.39
C ALA A 99 -11.15 -7.95 -3.84
N LYS A 100 -11.18 -8.88 -2.89
CA LYS A 100 -11.24 -10.32 -3.16
C LYS A 100 -12.68 -10.70 -3.47
N THR A 101 -13.04 -10.60 -4.74
CA THR A 101 -14.24 -11.22 -5.30
C THR A 101 -13.90 -12.67 -5.73
N CYS A 102 -14.67 -13.30 -6.63
CA CYS A 102 -14.27 -14.59 -7.21
C CYS A 102 -12.83 -14.57 -7.77
N GLU A 103 -12.33 -13.38 -8.10
CA GLU A 103 -10.93 -13.04 -8.36
C GLU A 103 -10.54 -11.75 -7.61
N SER A 104 -9.26 -11.37 -7.66
CA SER A 104 -8.81 -10.06 -7.17
C SER A 104 -9.19 -8.97 -8.18
N GLN A 105 -10.01 -8.01 -7.75
CA GLN A 105 -10.40 -6.85 -8.55
C GLN A 105 -9.66 -5.59 -8.06
N LEU A 106 -9.00 -4.87 -8.97
CA LEU A 106 -8.48 -3.53 -8.68
C LEU A 106 -9.64 -2.54 -8.61
N LEU A 107 -9.77 -1.85 -7.48
CA LEU A 107 -10.77 -0.81 -7.26
C LEU A 107 -10.20 0.58 -7.54
N GLY A 108 -8.90 0.76 -7.32
CA GLY A 108 -8.22 2.01 -7.61
C GLY A 108 -6.74 1.97 -7.26
N ALA A 109 -5.99 2.89 -7.85
CA ALA A 109 -4.58 3.11 -7.58
C ALA A 109 -4.36 4.62 -7.40
N PHE A 110 -3.61 5.01 -6.38
CA PHE A 110 -3.28 6.41 -6.15
C PHE A 110 -1.80 6.58 -5.76
N PRO A 111 -1.09 7.55 -6.36
CA PRO A 111 0.32 7.76 -6.09
C PRO A 111 0.51 8.33 -4.68
N VAL A 112 1.37 7.68 -3.89
CA VAL A 112 1.78 8.12 -2.55
C VAL A 112 3.28 7.95 -2.43
N SER A 113 4.00 9.04 -2.64
CA SER A 113 5.46 9.06 -2.60
C SER A 113 5.98 9.72 -1.34
N THR A 114 7.15 9.29 -0.89
CA THR A 114 7.81 9.82 0.31
C THR A 114 9.27 10.12 0.00
N ALA A 115 9.94 10.88 0.87
CA ALA A 115 11.35 11.18 0.74
C ALA A 115 12.06 10.91 2.07
N TYR A 116 13.28 10.39 1.99
CA TYR A 116 14.14 10.18 3.14
C TYR A 116 15.44 10.96 3.01
N GLU A 117 15.68 11.83 3.98
CA GLU A 117 16.96 12.48 4.20
C GLU A 117 17.42 12.21 5.63
N PRO A 118 18.51 11.44 5.85
CA PRO A 118 19.09 11.28 7.18
C PRO A 118 19.58 12.63 7.70
N ARG A 119 19.44 12.84 9.01
CA ARG A 119 19.93 14.03 9.71
C ARG A 119 21.44 14.01 9.90
#